data_AF-A0A5V2QPP2-F1
#
_entry.id   AF-A0A5V2QPP2-F1
#
_cell.length_a   1.000
_cell.length_b   1.000
_cell.length_c   1.000
_cell.angle_alpha   90.00
_cell.angle_beta   90.00
_cell.angle_gamma   90.00
#
_symmetry.space_group_name_H-M   'P 1'
#
loop_
_entity.id
_entity.type
_entity.pdbx_description
1 polymer ?
#
loop_
_entity_poly.entity_id
_entity_poly.type
_entity_poly.pdbx_seq_one_letter_code
_entity_poly.pdbx_strand_id
1 'polypeptide(L)'
;VKLEFIQPGKPTQNAFIERFNRTYRTEILDFYLFRTLNEAREITERWVSEYNCERPHESLNNMTPEEYRQHNHLAGISKNAWN
;
A
#
# COMPACT_ATOMS: atom_id res chain seq x y z
N VAL A 1 1.66 10.93 -18.09
CA VAL A 1 2.22 10.01 -17.06
C VAL A 1 3.60 9.57 -17.52
N LYS A 2 4.64 9.65 -16.67
CA LYS A 2 5.98 9.15 -16.96
C LYS A 2 6.13 7.77 -16.29
N LEU A 3 6.53 6.75 -17.05
CA LEU A 3 6.79 5.43 -16.50
C LEU A 3 8.20 5.39 -15.92
N GLU A 4 8.33 4.89 -14.70
CA GLU A 4 9.63 4.65 -14.06
C GLU A 4 9.74 3.17 -13.72
N PHE A 5 10.85 2.57 -14.16
CA PHE A 5 11.14 1.16 -13.95
C PHE A 5 12.24 1.02 -12.90
N ILE A 6 12.22 -0.10 -12.18
CA ILE A 6 13.32 -0.46 -11.29
C ILE A 6 14.61 -0.67 -12.10
N GLN A 7 15.74 -0.36 -11.48
CA GLN A 7 17.04 -0.60 -12.07
C GLN A 7 17.38 -2.09 -12.01
N PRO A 8 18.02 -2.65 -13.06
CA PRO A 8 18.53 -4.01 -13.02
C PRO A 8 19.44 -4.23 -11.80
N GLY A 9 19.21 -5.33 -11.07
CA GLY A 9 19.99 -5.67 -9.88
C GLY A 9 19.68 -4.83 -8.63
N LYS A 10 18.60 -4.03 -8.63
CA LYS A 10 18.15 -3.24 -7.46
C LYS A 10 16.76 -3.67 -6.97
N PRO A 11 16.61 -4.91 -6.45
CA PRO A 11 15.31 -5.44 -6.02
C PRO A 11 14.66 -4.60 -4.90
N THR A 12 15.47 -3.95 -4.06
CA THR A 12 14.99 -3.12 -2.95
C THR A 12 14.18 -1.91 -3.40
N GLN A 13 14.30 -1.47 -4.66
CA GLN A 13 13.49 -0.38 -5.21
C GLN A 13 12.00 -0.75 -5.32
N ASN A 14 11.66 -2.04 -5.31
CA ASN A 14 10.28 -2.54 -5.33
C ASN A 14 9.80 -3.11 -3.99
N ALA A 15 10.60 -3.00 -2.93
CA ALA A 15 10.37 -3.72 -1.67
C ALA A 15 8.98 -3.46 -1.05
N PHE A 16 8.45 -2.24 -1.19
CA PHE A 16 7.12 -1.88 -0.65
C PHE A 16 5.99 -2.63 -1.37
N ILE A 17 6.03 -2.67 -2.71
CA ILE A 17 5.04 -3.40 -3.52
C ILE A 17 5.19 -4.90 -3.33
N GLU A 18 6.42 -5.41 -3.18
CA GLU A 18 6.65 -6.82 -2.87
C GLU A 18 6.05 -7.22 -1.52
N ARG A 19 6.19 -6.37 -0.48
CA ARG A 19 5.55 -6.59 0.82
C ARG A 19 4.03 -6.61 0.69
N PHE A 20 3.45 -5.62 0.01
CA PHE A 20 2.00 -5.56 -0.23
C PHE A 20 1.50 -6.84 -0.92
N ASN A 21 2.12 -7.23 -2.04
CA ASN A 21 1.73 -8.40 -2.82
C ASN A 21 1.87 -9.70 -2.02
N ARG A 22 2.91 -9.80 -1.18
CA ARG A 22 3.09 -10.95 -0.29
C ARG A 22 1.95 -11.06 0.70
N THR A 23 1.61 -9.97 1.40
CA THR A 23 0.52 -9.95 2.37
C THR A 23 -0.83 -10.23 1.71
N TYR A 24 -1.10 -9.61 0.56
CA TYR A 24 -2.33 -9.87 -0.21
C TYR A 24 -2.45 -11.34 -0.61
N ARG A 25 -1.36 -11.94 -1.12
CA ARG A 25 -1.37 -13.37 -1.46
C ARG A 25 -1.72 -14.21 -0.24
N THR A 26 -0.99 -14.01 0.86
CA THR A 26 -1.16 -14.85 2.05
C THR A 26 -2.51 -14.65 2.72
N GLU A 27 -3.09 -13.46 2.68
CA GLU A 27 -4.33 -13.14 3.41
C GLU A 27 -5.61 -13.28 2.56
N ILE A 28 -5.51 -13.14 1.25
CA ILE A 28 -6.66 -13.18 0.34
C ILE A 28 -6.58 -14.37 -0.62
N LEU A 29 -5.51 -14.47 -1.41
CA LEU A 29 -5.47 -15.48 -2.47
C LEU A 29 -5.30 -16.91 -1.92
N ASP A 30 -4.61 -17.08 -0.79
CA ASP A 30 -4.39 -18.39 -0.18
C ASP A 30 -5.54 -18.79 0.76
N PHE A 31 -6.31 -17.83 1.30
CA PHE A 31 -7.42 -18.12 2.23
C PHE A 31 -8.77 -18.33 1.55
N TYR A 32 -9.01 -17.72 0.38
CA TYR A 32 -10.31 -17.73 -0.27
C TYR A 32 -10.31 -18.56 -1.56
N LEU A 33 -11.38 -19.32 -1.77
CA LEU A 33 -11.68 -19.95 -3.05
C LEU A 33 -12.79 -19.16 -3.75
N PHE A 34 -12.43 -18.39 -4.77
CA PHE A 34 -13.39 -17.57 -5.52
C PHE A 34 -14.16 -18.41 -6.55
N ARG A 35 -15.47 -18.21 -6.61
CA ARG A 35 -16.34 -18.81 -7.63
C ARG A 35 -16.56 -17.88 -8.82
N THR A 36 -16.41 -16.57 -8.62
CA THR A 36 -16.57 -15.55 -9.66
C THR A 36 -15.52 -14.46 -9.53
N LEU A 37 -15.29 -13.72 -10.61
CA LEU A 37 -14.41 -12.54 -10.58
C LEU A 37 -14.99 -11.39 -9.75
N ASN A 38 -16.32 -11.28 -9.62
CA ASN A 38 -16.92 -10.23 -8.81
C ASN A 38 -16.66 -10.45 -7.33
N GLU A 39 -16.77 -11.68 -6.86
CA GLU A 39 -16.41 -12.05 -5.48
C GLU A 39 -14.95 -11.70 -5.17
N ALA A 40 -14.03 -12.04 -6.08
CA ALA A 40 -12.63 -11.66 -5.93
C ALA A 40 -12.45 -10.15 -5.83
N ARG A 41 -13.15 -9.35 -6.66
CA ARG A 41 -13.08 -7.88 -6.62
C ARG A 41 -13.60 -7.31 -5.32
N GLU A 42 -14.78 -7.72 -4.87
CA GLU A 42 -15.40 -7.22 -3.64
C GLU A 42 -14.52 -7.49 -2.41
N ILE A 43 -13.97 -8.70 -2.30
CA ILE A 43 -13.05 -9.06 -1.22
C ILE A 43 -11.75 -8.24 -1.31
N THR A 44 -11.20 -8.09 -2.51
CA THR A 44 -9.99 -7.28 -2.73
C THR A 44 -10.20 -5.83 -2.33
N GLU A 45 -11.30 -5.20 -2.77
CA GLU A 45 -11.60 -3.79 -2.49
C GLU A 45 -11.72 -3.54 -0.99
N ARG A 46 -12.42 -4.43 -0.27
CA ARG A 46 -12.53 -4.37 1.19
C ARG A 46 -11.16 -4.49 1.85
N TRP A 47 -10.39 -5.52 1.48
CA TRP A 47 -9.07 -5.74 2.07
C TRP A 47 -8.10 -4.60 1.78
N VAL A 48 -8.15 -4.00 0.58
CA VAL A 48 -7.32 -2.83 0.24
C VAL A 48 -7.71 -1.61 1.08
N SER A 49 -9.00 -1.42 1.36
CA SER A 49 -9.46 -0.38 2.27
C SER A 49 -8.92 -0.60 3.68
N GLU A 50 -9.08 -1.80 4.23
CA GLU A 50 -8.57 -2.17 5.56
C GLU A 50 -7.04 -2.00 5.64
N TYR A 51 -6.30 -2.49 4.64
CA TYR A 51 -4.84 -2.37 4.58
C TYR A 51 -4.37 -0.91 4.60
N ASN A 52 -5.04 -0.03 3.87
CA ASN A 52 -4.61 1.37 3.73
C ASN A 52 -5.09 2.28 4.85
N CYS A 53 -6.27 2.00 5.42
CA CYS A 53 -6.96 2.93 6.31
C CYS A 53 -7.01 2.47 7.77
N GLU A 54 -6.82 1.17 8.04
CA GLU A 54 -7.04 0.60 9.38
C GLU A 54 -5.81 -0.12 9.92
N ARG A 55 -4.99 -0.72 9.05
CA ARG A 55 -3.81 -1.50 9.48
C ARG A 55 -2.63 -0.57 9.80
N PRO A 56 -2.11 -0.56 11.04
CA PRO A 56 -0.89 0.16 11.38
C PRO A 56 0.36 -0.58 10.86
N HIS A 57 1.35 0.18 10.38
CA HIS A 57 2.62 -0.36 9.92
C HIS A 57 3.76 0.14 10.79
N GLU A 58 4.52 -0.79 11.40
CA GLU A 58 5.69 -0.45 12.24
C GLU A 58 6.70 0.45 11.51
N SER A 59 6.95 0.18 10.22
CA SER A 59 7.83 1.00 9.37
C SER A 59 7.33 2.43 9.13
N LEU A 60 6.07 2.73 9.47
CA LEU A 60 5.43 4.03 9.38
C LEU A 60 5.14 4.61 10.77
N ASN A 61 5.92 4.24 11.80
CA ASN A 61 5.68 4.63 13.20
C ASN A 61 4.30 4.21 13.71
N ASN A 62 3.82 3.02 13.29
CA ASN A 62 2.49 2.49 13.59
C ASN A 62 1.31 3.34 13.05
N MET A 63 1.56 4.23 12.08
CA MET A 63 0.49 4.84 11.29
C MET A 63 -0.02 3.87 10.23
N THR A 64 -1.26 4.06 9.80
CA THR A 64 -1.77 3.47 8.57
C THR A 64 -1.16 4.16 7.34
N PRO A 65 -1.13 3.52 6.16
CA PRO A 65 -0.65 4.16 4.94
C PRO A 65 -1.34 5.48 4.63
N GLU A 66 -2.64 5.58 4.89
CA GLU A 66 -3.41 6.80 4.67
C GLU A 66 -3.06 7.90 5.68
N GLU A 67 -2.94 7.57 6.97
CA GLU A 67 -2.47 8.52 7.99
C GLU A 67 -1.07 9.05 7.66
N TYR A 68 -0.15 8.16 7.27
CA TYR A 68 1.19 8.54 6.85
C TYR A 68 1.16 9.48 5.63
N ARG A 69 0.31 9.19 4.63
CA ARG A 69 0.12 10.06 3.46
C ARG A 69 -0.33 11.45 3.87
N GLN A 70 -1.35 11.54 4.73
CA GLN A 70 -1.89 12.82 5.20
C GLN A 70 -0.86 13.61 6.02
N HIS A 71 -0.16 12.96 6.94
CA HIS A 71 0.88 13.57 7.74
C HIS A 71 2.02 14.16 6.88
N ASN A 72 2.48 13.39 5.88
CA ASN A 72 3.54 13.85 4.97
C ASN A 72 3.05 14.90 3.97
N HIS A 73 1.78 14.87 3.57
CA HIS A 73 1.19 15.91 2.75
C HIS A 73 1.19 17.27 3.48
N LEU A 74 0.79 17.27 4.76
CA LEU A 74 0.81 18.47 5.60
C LEU A 74 2.25 18.98 5.87
N ALA A 75 3.20 18.07 6.08
CA ALA A 75 4.61 18.43 6.23
C ALA A 75 5.22 19.02 4.95
N GLY A 76 4.80 18.55 3.78
CA GLY A 76 5.19 19.10 2.48
C GLY A 76 4.60 20.49 2.20
N ILE A 77 3.37 20.74 2.63
CA ILE A 77 2.73 22.07 2.56
C ILE A 77 3.43 23.07 3.50
N SER A 78 3.76 22.64 4.73
CA SER A 78 4.43 23.50 5.73
C SER A 78 5.80 24.01 5.25
N LYS A 79 6.56 23.20 4.53
CA LYS A 79 7.85 23.62 3.93
C LYS A 79 7.71 24.65 2.80
N ASN A 80 6.53 24.78 2.21
CA ASN A 80 6.24 25.79 1.18
C ASN A 80 5.65 27.09 1.76
N ALA A 81 5.31 27.13 3.06
CA ALA A 81 4.70 28.28 3.73
C ALA A 81 5.72 29.21 4.45
N TRP A 82 7.02 28.89 4.39
CA TRP A 82 8.10 29.71 4.93
C TRP A 82 9.12 30.09 3.84
N ASN A 83 8.63 30.69 2.75
CA ASN A 83 9.43 31.52 1.85
C ASN A 83 8.85 32.93 1.81
#